data_AF-A0AAW3YUB6-F1
#
_entry.id   AF-A0AAW3YUB6-F1
#
_cell.length_a   1.000
_cell.length_b   1.000
_cell.length_c   1.000
_cell.angle_alpha   90.00
_cell.angle_beta   90.00
_cell.angle_gamma   90.00
#
_symmetry.space_group_name_H-M   'P 1'
#
loop_
_entity.id
_entity.type
_entity.pdbx_description
1 polymer ?
#
loop_
_entity_poly.entity_id
_entity_poly.type
_entity_poly.pdbx_seq_one_letter_code
_entity_poly.pdbx_strand_id
1 'polypeptide(L)'
;MKTPFPDDIAQLKVLLREQMAANKILAENNLLLSQRVASYASEISRLKARVVKLQRMQFGQSSEKIRQKAERQIREVQEHISYLQEEMVDILGEQPDPVLPPALRQSSSRKPLPATLPREIQSLPPAEKSCPECGGELHALGCDISEQLESISSAFKVIETQRPKLACDRCDGIVQSPMPSKPIEHSYAGPGLLARIVTAKFAEHMPLYRQSEIYNRQGVALSRAMLGRWSGAVSELLEPLYDVLRQYVLMPGKVHGDDIPVPVQEPGSGKTRTGRLWVYVRDDRNAGSVMPPAVWFAYSADRKGVHPQQHLSGYSGVLQADAYGGYRALYETGNITEAACMTHARRKIHDVHVRSPTAVTTEALRRIGELYAIEAEIRGSPAEERLALRKERNAPLMQLLFNWIQQQMATLSRHSETAKAFAYMLKLWDSLNEYCRNGWVEIDNNIAENALRCVAVGRKNWLFAGSDSGGERAAILYSLIGSCRLNGVEPEAWLRYVISHIADWPSNKVHELLPWKLNLTNI
;
A
#
# COMPACT_ATOMS: atom_id res chain seq x y z
N MET A 1 -6.13 -17.56 49.57
CA MET A 1 -5.86 -16.11 49.57
C MET A 1 -7.11 -15.41 50.07
N LYS A 2 -7.01 -14.60 51.14
CA LYS A 2 -8.15 -13.85 51.69
C LYS A 2 -8.64 -12.84 50.65
N THR A 3 -9.91 -12.89 50.29
CA THR A 3 -10.57 -11.89 49.43
C THR A 3 -10.47 -10.52 50.10
N PRO A 4 -10.07 -9.45 49.39
CA PRO A 4 -9.88 -8.12 49.99
C PRO A 4 -11.19 -7.34 50.16
N PHE A 5 -12.33 -8.01 49.99
CA PHE A 5 -13.65 -7.39 49.99
C PHE A 5 -14.52 -8.01 51.09
N PRO A 6 -15.35 -7.20 51.78
CA PRO A 6 -16.27 -7.72 52.77
C PRO A 6 -17.32 -8.63 52.13
N ASP A 7 -17.67 -9.73 52.78
CA ASP A 7 -18.72 -10.66 52.32
C ASP A 7 -20.15 -10.15 52.64
N ASP A 8 -20.26 -9.04 53.38
CA ASP A 8 -21.53 -8.38 53.67
C ASP A 8 -21.97 -7.48 52.50
N ILE A 9 -23.14 -7.81 51.93
CA ILE A 9 -23.77 -7.08 50.82
C ILE A 9 -24.03 -5.61 51.18
N ALA A 10 -24.33 -5.30 52.44
CA ALA A 10 -24.55 -3.92 52.87
C ALA A 10 -23.25 -3.10 52.79
N GLN A 11 -22.12 -3.68 53.23
CA GLN A 11 -20.80 -3.06 53.14
C GLN A 11 -20.30 -2.91 51.70
N LEU A 12 -20.53 -3.91 50.84
CA LEU A 12 -20.22 -3.81 49.41
C LEU A 12 -20.99 -2.69 48.70
N LYS A 13 -22.25 -2.47 49.08
CA LYS A 13 -23.05 -1.35 48.54
C LYS A 13 -22.54 0.02 48.99
N VAL A 14 -21.93 0.12 50.17
CA VAL A 14 -21.30 1.36 50.64
C VAL A 14 -20.03 1.63 49.83
N LEU A 15 -19.14 0.64 49.70
CA LEU A 15 -17.91 0.76 48.90
C LEU A 15 -18.20 1.12 47.43
N LEU A 16 -19.25 0.55 46.84
CA LEU A 16 -19.64 0.88 45.47
C LEU A 16 -20.10 2.34 45.35
N ARG A 17 -20.84 2.88 46.32
CA ARG A 17 -21.25 4.30 46.31
C ARG A 17 -20.06 5.23 46.46
N GLU A 18 -19.11 4.89 47.34
CA GLU A 18 -17.88 5.66 47.51
C GLU A 18 -17.03 5.66 46.22
N GLN A 19 -16.90 4.50 45.57
CA GLN A 19 -16.19 4.38 44.30
C GLN A 19 -16.89 5.15 43.16
N MET A 20 -18.22 5.12 43.10
CA MET A 20 -18.99 5.91 42.13
C MET A 20 -18.81 7.42 42.36
N ALA A 21 -18.73 7.86 43.62
CA ALA A 21 -18.45 9.25 43.96
C ALA A 21 -17.02 9.66 43.56
N ALA A 22 -16.02 8.82 43.84
CA ALA A 22 -14.63 9.04 43.43
C ALA A 22 -14.47 9.11 41.91
N ASN A 23 -15.12 8.21 41.17
CA ASN A 23 -15.12 8.21 39.71
C ASN A 23 -15.77 9.48 39.12
N LYS A 24 -16.80 10.01 39.78
CA LYS A 24 -17.44 11.26 39.35
C LYS A 24 -16.48 12.44 39.50
N ILE A 25 -15.78 12.54 40.64
CA ILE A 25 -14.77 13.59 40.89
C ILE A 25 -13.62 13.50 39.89
N LEU A 26 -13.13 12.28 39.60
CA LEU A 26 -12.09 12.04 38.59
C LEU A 26 -12.54 12.44 37.17
N ALA A 27 -13.80 12.18 36.82
CA ALA A 27 -14.35 12.59 35.52
C ALA A 27 -14.44 14.12 35.40
N GLU A 28 -14.83 14.81 36.47
CA GLU A 28 -14.87 16.27 36.54
C GLU A 28 -13.45 16.89 36.42
N ASN A 29 -12.47 16.31 37.11
CA ASN A 29 -11.07 16.74 37.01
C ASN A 29 -10.48 16.51 35.60
N ASN A 30 -10.73 15.34 35.00
CA ASN A 30 -10.28 15.04 33.64
C ASN A 30 -10.91 15.98 32.60
N LEU A 31 -12.17 16.36 32.80
CA LEU A 31 -12.83 17.34 31.93
C LEU A 31 -12.16 18.71 32.05
N LEU A 32 -11.85 19.16 33.28
CA LEU A 32 -11.18 20.44 33.51
C LEU A 32 -9.75 20.46 32.94
N LEU A 33 -8.99 19.37 33.12
CA LEU A 33 -7.67 19.18 32.51
C LEU A 33 -7.75 19.20 30.98
N SER A 34 -8.71 18.49 30.39
CA SER A 34 -8.93 18.47 28.94
C SER A 34 -9.25 19.87 28.39
N GLN A 35 -10.04 20.66 29.12
CA GLN A 35 -10.35 22.05 28.76
C GLN A 35 -9.11 22.95 28.83
N ARG A 36 -8.26 22.79 29.86
CA ARG A 36 -6.99 23.53 29.97
C ARG A 36 -6.02 23.19 28.84
N VAL A 37 -5.83 21.89 28.55
CA VAL A 37 -5.00 21.43 27.43
C VAL A 37 -5.50 21.97 26.09
N ALA A 38 -6.82 21.95 25.87
CA ALA A 38 -7.42 22.53 24.67
C ALA A 38 -7.16 24.05 24.56
N SER A 39 -7.20 24.79 25.67
CA SER A 39 -6.87 26.23 25.71
C SER A 39 -5.41 26.49 25.35
N TYR A 40 -4.46 25.77 25.97
CA TYR A 40 -3.03 25.90 25.66
C TYR A 40 -2.73 25.54 24.19
N ALA A 41 -3.32 24.47 23.67
CA ALA A 41 -3.16 24.07 22.28
C ALA A 41 -3.67 25.15 21.30
N SER A 42 -4.78 25.80 21.62
CA SER A 42 -5.33 26.93 20.85
C SER A 42 -4.40 28.14 20.88
N GLU A 43 -3.88 28.49 22.06
CA GLU A 43 -2.96 29.62 22.23
C GLU A 43 -1.63 29.42 21.50
N ILE A 44 -1.03 28.22 21.63
CA ILE A 44 0.18 27.83 20.89
C ILE A 44 -0.05 27.90 19.38
N SER A 45 -1.21 27.45 18.90
CA SER A 45 -1.56 27.52 17.47
C SER A 45 -1.65 28.96 16.97
N ARG A 46 -2.25 29.85 17.77
CA ARG A 46 -2.32 31.29 17.48
C ARG A 46 -0.92 31.93 17.42
N LEU A 47 -0.05 31.61 18.38
CA LEU A 47 1.32 32.14 18.44
C LEU A 47 2.18 31.61 17.28
N LYS A 48 2.06 30.33 16.92
CA LYS A 48 2.74 29.76 15.73
C LYS A 48 2.31 30.46 14.44
N ALA A 49 1.02 30.77 14.29
CA ALA A 49 0.53 31.55 13.15
C ALA A 49 1.13 32.97 13.12
N ARG A 50 1.33 33.60 14.29
CA ARG A 50 2.00 34.90 14.42
C ARG A 50 3.47 34.84 14.02
N VAL A 51 4.20 33.77 14.38
CA VAL A 51 5.58 33.52 13.93
C VAL A 51 5.67 33.43 12.42
N VAL A 52 4.80 32.65 11.78
CA VAL A 52 4.76 32.52 10.31
C VAL A 52 4.50 33.87 9.64
N LYS A 53 3.62 34.69 10.21
CA LYS A 53 3.35 36.06 9.72
C LYS A 53 4.59 36.95 9.84
N LEU A 54 5.27 36.94 10.98
CA LEU A 54 6.49 37.74 11.21
C LEU A 54 7.66 37.28 10.32
N GLN A 55 7.83 35.98 10.12
CA GLN A 55 8.84 35.42 9.21
C GLN A 55 8.60 35.88 7.76
N ARG A 56 7.35 35.87 7.28
CA ARG A 56 7.03 36.38 5.94
C ARG A 56 7.34 37.87 5.79
N MET A 57 7.15 38.66 6.84
CA MET A 57 7.51 40.09 6.85
C MET A 57 9.04 40.30 6.84
N GLN A 58 9.81 39.41 7.46
CA GLN A 58 11.28 39.41 7.47
C GLN A 58 11.87 39.20 6.07
N PHE A 59 11.24 38.38 5.22
CA PHE A 59 11.71 38.07 3.86
C PHE A 59 11.22 39.07 2.79
N GLY A 60 10.46 40.12 3.17
CA GLY A 60 9.77 41.01 2.22
C GLY A 60 10.17 42.49 2.21
N GLN A 61 11.05 42.98 3.10
CA GLN A 61 11.40 44.42 3.17
C GLN A 61 12.91 44.68 3.29
N SER A 62 13.39 45.76 2.64
CA SER A 62 14.80 46.10 2.41
C SER A 62 15.48 46.94 3.52
N SER A 63 14.88 47.08 4.70
CA SER A 63 15.47 47.85 5.81
C SER A 63 15.99 46.94 6.93
N GLU A 64 17.30 46.94 7.15
CA GLU A 64 17.99 46.11 8.13
C GLU A 64 17.49 46.32 9.58
N LYS A 65 17.07 47.55 9.93
CA LYS A 65 16.45 47.86 11.24
C LYS A 65 15.09 47.18 11.44
N ILE A 66 14.29 47.03 10.38
CA ILE A 66 12.98 46.36 10.44
C ILE A 66 13.17 44.85 10.59
N ARG A 67 14.19 44.30 9.92
CA ARG A 67 14.57 42.89 10.02
C ARG A 67 15.02 42.51 11.43
N GLN A 68 15.89 43.31 12.05
CA GLN A 68 16.33 43.09 13.44
C GLN A 68 15.17 43.15 14.44
N LYS A 69 14.21 44.07 14.25
CA LYS A 69 13.00 44.15 15.07
C LYS A 69 12.10 42.92 14.91
N ALA A 70 11.92 42.44 13.68
CA ALA A 70 11.14 41.22 13.40
C ALA A 70 11.81 39.97 13.99
N GLU A 71 13.14 39.85 13.90
CA GLU A 71 13.91 38.75 14.50
C GLU A 71 13.78 38.73 16.03
N ARG A 72 13.83 39.89 16.68
CA ARG A 72 13.59 39.99 18.13
C ARG A 72 12.18 39.53 18.50
N GLN A 73 11.15 39.98 17.77
CA GLN A 73 9.77 39.57 18.03
C GLN A 73 9.52 38.08 17.76
N ILE A 74 10.20 37.48 16.77
CA ILE A 74 10.11 36.04 16.51
C ILE A 74 10.69 35.26 17.69
N ARG A 75 11.85 35.66 18.21
CA ARG A 75 12.46 35.03 19.40
C ARG A 75 11.54 35.11 20.62
N GLU A 76 11.03 36.29 20.94
CA GLU A 76 10.11 36.49 22.08
C GLU A 76 8.85 35.61 21.98
N VAL A 77 8.26 35.47 20.78
CA VAL A 77 7.09 34.61 20.57
C VAL A 77 7.45 33.12 20.62
N GLN A 78 8.63 32.73 20.17
CA GLN A 78 9.10 31.34 20.23
C GLN A 78 9.43 30.89 21.66
N GLU A 79 10.04 31.77 22.46
CA GLU A 79 10.25 31.54 23.90
C GLU A 79 8.91 31.36 24.62
N HIS A 80 7.92 32.21 24.30
CA HIS A 80 6.59 32.08 24.90
C HIS A 80 5.86 30.80 24.49
N ILE A 81 6.03 30.34 23.24
CA ILE A 81 5.53 29.03 22.80
C ILE A 81 6.19 27.91 23.61
N SER A 82 7.51 27.99 23.82
CA SER A 82 8.26 26.96 24.56
C SER A 82 7.81 26.90 26.02
N TYR A 83 7.65 28.07 26.67
CA TYR A 83 7.10 28.16 28.02
C TYR A 83 5.70 27.52 28.13
N LEU A 84 4.77 27.83 27.22
CA LEU A 84 3.43 27.23 27.25
C LEU A 84 3.43 25.73 26.94
N GLN A 85 4.42 25.25 26.19
CA GLN A 85 4.60 23.81 25.94
C GLN A 85 5.15 23.10 27.17
N GLU A 86 6.09 23.71 27.90
CA GLU A 86 6.60 23.20 29.17
C GLU A 86 5.51 23.20 30.25
N GLU A 87 4.75 24.29 30.39
CA GLU A 87 3.63 24.37 31.33
C GLU A 87 2.54 23.33 31.01
N MET A 88 2.27 23.09 29.72
CA MET A 88 1.36 22.01 29.29
C MET A 88 1.92 20.62 29.61
N VAL A 89 3.24 20.41 29.57
CA VAL A 89 3.90 19.16 29.96
C VAL A 89 3.89 18.99 31.47
N ASP A 90 4.10 20.04 32.26
CA ASP A 90 4.04 19.99 33.73
C ASP A 90 2.61 19.70 34.22
N ILE A 91 1.59 20.31 33.59
CA ILE A 91 0.18 20.01 33.86
C ILE A 91 -0.17 18.55 33.53
N LEU A 92 0.51 17.95 32.55
CA LEU A 92 0.38 16.53 32.21
C LEU A 92 1.30 15.62 33.05
N GLY A 93 2.33 16.19 33.69
CA GLY A 93 3.40 15.50 34.41
C GLY A 93 3.21 15.43 35.93
N GLU A 94 2.34 16.26 36.52
CA GLU A 94 2.02 16.24 37.97
C GLU A 94 1.09 15.09 38.42
N GLN A 95 1.05 13.98 37.69
CA GLN A 95 0.54 12.72 38.23
C GLN A 95 1.65 11.68 38.11
N PRO A 96 2.25 11.21 39.23
CA PRO A 96 2.84 9.90 39.22
C PRO A 96 1.71 8.97 38.83
N ASP A 97 1.80 8.32 37.66
CA ASP A 97 0.87 7.27 37.28
C ASP A 97 0.78 6.33 38.48
N PRO A 98 -0.35 6.28 39.22
CA PRO A 98 -0.55 5.17 40.10
C PRO A 98 -0.47 3.98 39.17
N VAL A 99 0.31 2.96 39.52
CA VAL A 99 0.15 1.63 38.92
C VAL A 99 -1.24 1.17 39.35
N LEU A 100 -2.24 1.69 38.65
CA LEU A 100 -3.60 1.24 38.71
C LEU A 100 -3.52 -0.20 38.23
N PRO A 101 -3.97 -1.19 39.02
CA PRO A 101 -4.32 -2.47 38.44
C PRO A 101 -5.11 -2.18 37.17
N PRO A 102 -4.83 -2.87 36.04
CA PRO A 102 -5.46 -2.56 34.78
C PRO A 102 -6.92 -2.33 35.06
N ALA A 103 -7.43 -1.11 34.80
CA ALA A 103 -8.85 -0.84 34.94
C ALA A 103 -9.52 -2.04 34.27
N LEU A 104 -10.32 -2.80 35.03
CA LEU A 104 -11.10 -3.89 34.47
C LEU A 104 -11.77 -3.25 33.28
N ARG A 105 -11.24 -3.51 32.07
CA ARG A 105 -11.84 -3.02 30.86
C ARG A 105 -13.23 -3.57 31.03
N GLN A 106 -14.21 -2.69 31.20
CA GLN A 106 -15.56 -3.08 30.84
C GLN A 106 -15.38 -3.42 29.38
N SER A 107 -15.19 -4.72 29.12
CA SER A 107 -15.20 -5.26 27.79
C SER A 107 -16.49 -4.68 27.26
N SER A 108 -16.42 -3.77 26.28
CA SER A 108 -17.60 -3.55 25.45
C SER A 108 -17.84 -4.96 24.90
N SER A 109 -18.75 -5.69 25.53
CA SER A 109 -19.10 -7.04 25.11
C SER A 109 -19.35 -6.90 23.63
N ARG A 110 -18.56 -7.61 22.82
CA ARG A 110 -18.70 -7.53 21.36
C ARG A 110 -20.16 -7.70 21.06
N LYS A 111 -20.76 -6.77 20.32
CA LYS A 111 -22.14 -6.95 19.89
C LYS A 111 -22.20 -8.29 19.16
N PRO A 112 -23.11 -9.19 19.54
CA PRO A 112 -23.24 -10.47 18.86
C PRO A 112 -23.50 -10.23 17.37
N LEU A 113 -23.03 -11.15 16.52
CA LEU A 113 -23.33 -11.07 15.10
C LEU A 113 -24.85 -11.22 14.89
N PRO A 114 -25.43 -10.58 13.86
CA PRO A 114 -26.88 -10.60 13.67
C PRO A 114 -27.44 -12.03 13.65
N ALA A 115 -28.47 -12.28 14.46
CA ALA A 115 -29.15 -13.58 14.52
C ALA A 115 -29.80 -13.97 13.19
N THR A 116 -30.09 -12.99 12.33
CA THR A 116 -30.69 -13.17 11.01
C THR A 116 -29.73 -13.73 9.96
N LEU A 117 -28.41 -13.71 10.20
CA LEU A 117 -27.44 -14.27 9.27
C LEU A 117 -27.43 -15.81 9.36
N PRO A 118 -27.29 -16.52 8.22
CA PRO A 118 -27.17 -17.97 8.22
C PRO A 118 -25.89 -18.39 8.96
N ARG A 119 -25.99 -19.44 9.78
CA ARG A 119 -24.89 -20.03 10.53
C ARG A 119 -24.49 -21.36 9.91
N GLU A 120 -23.21 -21.48 9.59
CA GLU A 120 -22.59 -22.75 9.24
C GLU A 120 -21.84 -23.26 10.47
N ILE A 121 -22.29 -24.38 11.02
CA ILE A 121 -21.71 -24.96 12.23
C ILE A 121 -20.55 -25.88 11.82
N GLN A 122 -19.37 -25.60 12.35
CA GLN A 122 -18.18 -26.43 12.21
C GLN A 122 -17.82 -27.00 13.57
N SER A 123 -18.08 -28.30 13.76
CA SER A 123 -17.74 -29.00 15.00
C SER A 123 -16.35 -29.60 14.91
N LEU A 124 -15.49 -29.24 15.87
CA LEU A 124 -14.11 -29.69 16.00
C LEU A 124 -13.96 -30.51 17.30
N PRO A 125 -14.41 -31.77 17.31
CA PRO A 125 -14.21 -32.65 18.45
C PRO A 125 -12.72 -32.98 18.62
N PRO A 126 -12.26 -33.31 19.85
CA PRO A 126 -10.91 -33.85 20.08
C PRO A 126 -10.61 -35.07 19.21
N ALA A 127 -9.36 -35.19 18.76
CA ALA A 127 -8.92 -36.36 17.98
C ALA A 127 -8.71 -37.58 18.88
N GLU A 128 -8.41 -37.35 20.15
CA GLU A 128 -8.16 -38.36 21.16
C GLU A 128 -9.46 -39.07 21.56
N LYS A 129 -9.46 -40.41 21.45
CA LYS A 129 -10.58 -41.26 21.89
C LYS A 129 -10.49 -41.65 23.38
N SER A 130 -9.37 -41.39 24.02
CA SER A 130 -9.08 -41.69 25.43
C SER A 130 -8.18 -40.61 26.01
N CYS A 131 -8.16 -40.48 27.33
CA CYS A 131 -7.37 -39.44 27.99
C CYS A 131 -5.87 -39.59 27.66
N PRO A 132 -5.22 -38.55 27.11
CA PRO A 132 -3.79 -38.62 26.77
C PRO A 132 -2.88 -38.72 28.00
N GLU A 133 -3.37 -38.34 29.19
CA GLU A 133 -2.59 -38.37 30.43
C GLU A 133 -2.65 -39.74 31.15
N CYS A 134 -3.81 -40.41 31.14
CA CYS A 134 -4.01 -41.62 31.96
C CYS A 134 -4.73 -42.78 31.24
N GLY A 135 -5.11 -42.62 29.97
CA GLY A 135 -5.82 -43.62 29.18
C GLY A 135 -7.27 -43.90 29.61
N GLY A 136 -7.85 -43.08 30.49
CA GLY A 136 -9.25 -43.20 30.92
C GLY A 136 -10.26 -42.84 29.82
N GLU A 137 -11.53 -43.24 30.03
CA GLU A 137 -12.64 -42.84 29.17
C GLU A 137 -12.93 -41.33 29.28
N LEU A 138 -13.49 -40.78 28.20
CA LEU A 138 -13.74 -39.34 28.04
C LEU A 138 -15.24 -39.07 27.87
N HIS A 139 -15.77 -38.14 28.65
CA HIS A 139 -17.19 -37.77 28.64
C HIS A 139 -17.39 -36.29 28.30
N ALA A 140 -18.52 -35.96 27.68
CA ALA A 140 -18.83 -34.59 27.28
C ALA A 140 -19.01 -33.68 28.50
N LEU A 141 -18.23 -32.60 28.58
CA LEU A 141 -18.28 -31.59 29.64
C LEU A 141 -19.01 -30.32 29.20
N GLY A 142 -18.78 -29.88 27.97
CA GLY A 142 -19.32 -28.63 27.43
C GLY A 142 -18.79 -28.33 26.04
N CYS A 143 -19.04 -27.13 25.53
CA CYS A 143 -18.57 -26.72 24.21
C CYS A 143 -18.19 -25.24 24.21
N ASP A 144 -16.99 -24.91 23.72
CA ASP A 144 -16.66 -23.52 23.42
C ASP A 144 -17.15 -23.17 22.02
N ILE A 145 -17.84 -22.04 21.90
CA ILE A 145 -18.40 -21.56 20.62
C ILE A 145 -17.68 -20.27 20.25
N SER A 146 -17.21 -20.16 19.01
CA SER A 146 -16.70 -18.92 18.45
C SER A 146 -17.33 -18.62 17.09
N GLU A 147 -17.80 -17.39 16.91
CA GLU A 147 -18.40 -16.93 15.67
C GLU A 147 -17.41 -16.08 14.84
N GLN A 148 -17.40 -16.29 13.52
CA GLN A 148 -16.72 -15.44 12.54
C GLN A 148 -17.69 -15.00 11.45
N LEU A 149 -17.64 -13.72 11.08
CA LEU A 149 -18.38 -13.16 9.96
C LEU A 149 -17.61 -13.44 8.66
N GLU A 150 -18.26 -14.13 7.74
CA GLU A 150 -17.69 -14.54 6.46
C GLU A 150 -18.51 -14.02 5.27
N SER A 151 -17.86 -13.81 4.13
CA SER A 151 -18.50 -13.43 2.86
C SER A 151 -18.28 -14.51 1.80
N ILE A 152 -19.38 -15.02 1.23
CA ILE A 152 -19.38 -16.00 0.14
C ILE A 152 -20.24 -15.47 -1.00
N SER A 153 -19.66 -15.34 -2.20
CA SER A 153 -20.38 -15.02 -3.43
C SER A 153 -21.35 -13.82 -3.28
N SER A 154 -20.95 -12.81 -2.50
CA SER A 154 -21.70 -11.58 -2.16
C SER A 154 -22.74 -11.67 -1.02
N ALA A 155 -22.90 -12.81 -0.36
CA ALA A 155 -23.73 -12.97 0.83
C ALA A 155 -22.87 -13.05 2.11
N PHE A 156 -23.44 -12.62 3.24
CA PHE A 156 -22.83 -12.80 4.55
C PHE A 156 -23.36 -14.06 5.22
N LYS A 157 -22.46 -14.76 5.90
CA LYS A 157 -22.79 -15.85 6.82
C LYS A 157 -21.94 -15.77 8.07
N VAL A 158 -22.32 -16.52 9.09
CA VAL A 158 -21.54 -16.73 10.29
C VAL A 158 -20.97 -18.14 10.26
N ILE A 159 -19.66 -18.29 10.37
CA ILE A 159 -19.04 -19.57 10.71
C ILE A 159 -19.05 -19.70 12.22
N GLU A 160 -19.78 -20.69 12.73
CA GLU A 160 -19.83 -21.02 14.14
C GLU A 160 -18.93 -22.23 14.40
N THR A 161 -17.75 -21.98 14.95
CA THR A 161 -16.83 -23.05 15.34
C THR A 161 -17.17 -23.53 16.74
N GLN A 162 -17.61 -24.79 16.84
CA GLN A 162 -17.91 -25.48 18.08
C GLN A 162 -16.73 -26.40 18.45
N ARG A 163 -16.17 -26.24 19.64
CA ARG A 163 -15.07 -27.05 20.16
C ARG A 163 -15.52 -27.78 21.43
N PRO A 164 -16.10 -28.98 21.30
CA PRO A 164 -16.50 -29.80 22.44
C PRO A 164 -15.33 -30.07 23.39
N LYS A 165 -15.59 -29.91 24.69
CA LYS A 165 -14.68 -30.28 25.78
C LYS A 165 -15.08 -31.65 26.30
N LEU A 166 -14.10 -32.53 26.39
CA LEU A 166 -14.25 -33.83 27.02
C LEU A 166 -13.48 -33.85 28.34
N ALA A 167 -14.04 -34.41 29.40
CA ALA A 167 -13.38 -34.60 30.69
C ALA A 167 -13.07 -36.09 30.90
N CYS A 168 -11.94 -36.38 31.52
CA CYS A 168 -11.57 -37.75 31.90
C CYS A 168 -12.13 -38.12 33.27
N ASP A 169 -12.78 -39.28 33.36
CA ASP A 169 -13.35 -39.80 34.61
C ASP A 169 -12.33 -40.25 35.66
N ARG A 170 -11.05 -40.38 35.28
CA ARG A 170 -9.99 -40.87 36.17
C ARG A 170 -9.13 -39.77 36.77
N CYS A 171 -8.78 -38.77 35.97
CA CYS A 171 -7.83 -37.73 36.36
C CYS A 171 -8.39 -36.31 36.23
N ASP A 172 -9.66 -36.15 35.87
CA ASP A 172 -10.33 -34.86 35.61
C ASP A 172 -9.65 -34.01 34.50
N GLY A 173 -8.75 -34.60 33.72
CA GLY A 173 -8.09 -33.94 32.60
C GLY A 173 -9.08 -33.55 31.50
N ILE A 174 -8.99 -32.32 31.00
CA ILE A 174 -9.85 -31.80 29.93
C ILE A 174 -9.13 -31.92 28.59
N VAL A 175 -9.77 -32.60 27.63
CA VAL A 175 -9.31 -32.72 26.25
C VAL A 175 -10.21 -31.87 25.36
N GLN A 176 -9.60 -31.01 24.55
CA GLN A 176 -10.30 -30.12 23.61
C GLN A 176 -9.42 -29.89 22.40
N SER A 177 -9.99 -29.90 21.20
CA SER A 177 -9.26 -29.47 19.99
C SER A 177 -8.79 -28.02 20.14
N PRO A 178 -7.59 -27.66 19.64
CA PRO A 178 -7.10 -26.28 19.66
C PRO A 178 -7.99 -25.37 18.80
N MET A 179 -7.95 -24.06 19.07
CA MET A 179 -8.61 -23.09 18.21
C MET A 179 -7.90 -23.06 16.85
N PRO A 180 -8.62 -23.10 15.71
CA PRO A 180 -8.01 -22.82 14.42
C PRO A 180 -7.34 -21.46 14.41
N SER A 181 -6.21 -21.37 13.69
CA SER A 181 -5.51 -20.12 13.45
C SER A 181 -6.43 -19.09 12.80
N LYS A 182 -6.31 -17.83 13.19
CA LYS A 182 -7.10 -16.73 12.64
C LYS A 182 -6.20 -15.81 11.85
N PRO A 183 -6.64 -15.30 10.67
CA PRO A 183 -5.81 -14.39 9.88
C PRO A 183 -5.44 -13.10 10.62
N ILE A 184 -6.32 -12.66 11.53
CA ILE A 184 -6.08 -11.53 12.41
C ILE A 184 -6.47 -11.96 13.82
N GLU A 185 -5.50 -11.91 14.73
CA GLU A 185 -5.71 -12.30 16.12
C GLU A 185 -6.86 -11.53 16.77
N HIS A 186 -7.66 -12.28 17.53
CA HIS A 186 -8.88 -11.79 18.17
C HIS A 186 -9.94 -11.16 17.22
N SER A 187 -9.77 -11.18 15.90
CA SER A 187 -10.78 -10.66 14.97
C SER A 187 -11.94 -11.65 14.80
N TYR A 188 -13.13 -11.11 14.48
CA TYR A 188 -14.27 -11.91 14.05
C TYR A 188 -14.42 -11.93 12.52
N ALA A 189 -13.59 -11.22 11.76
CA ALA A 189 -13.62 -11.28 10.31
C ALA A 189 -12.99 -12.58 9.81
N GLY A 190 -13.73 -13.32 8.98
CA GLY A 190 -13.24 -14.46 8.24
C GLY A 190 -12.36 -14.07 7.04
N PRO A 191 -11.56 -15.01 6.52
CA PRO A 191 -10.65 -14.77 5.40
C PRO A 191 -11.36 -14.30 4.13
N GLY A 192 -12.56 -14.81 3.81
CA GLY A 192 -13.29 -14.38 2.62
C GLY A 192 -13.81 -12.94 2.71
N LEU A 193 -14.27 -12.49 3.88
CA LEU A 193 -14.61 -11.10 4.13
C LEU A 193 -13.38 -10.18 3.99
N LEU A 194 -12.25 -10.58 4.57
CA LEU A 194 -11.01 -9.82 4.47
C LEU A 194 -10.54 -9.69 3.01
N ALA A 195 -10.56 -10.80 2.26
CA ALA A 195 -10.28 -10.82 0.83
C ALA A 195 -11.22 -9.89 0.05
N ARG A 196 -12.53 -9.98 0.29
CA ARG A 196 -13.53 -9.13 -0.37
C ARG A 196 -13.28 -7.64 -0.13
N ILE A 197 -12.96 -7.23 1.10
CA ILE A 197 -12.71 -5.83 1.45
C ILE A 197 -11.54 -5.25 0.66
N VAL A 198 -10.41 -5.98 0.62
CA VAL A 198 -9.21 -5.49 -0.07
C VAL A 198 -9.33 -5.61 -1.58
N THR A 199 -9.95 -6.66 -2.12
CA THR A 199 -10.22 -6.77 -3.57
C THR A 199 -11.15 -5.64 -4.02
N ALA A 200 -12.26 -5.42 -3.33
CA ALA A 200 -13.18 -4.33 -3.66
C ALA A 200 -12.46 -2.96 -3.65
N LYS A 201 -11.55 -2.75 -2.70
CA LYS A 201 -10.82 -1.48 -2.59
C LYS A 201 -9.76 -1.28 -3.67
N PHE A 202 -8.90 -2.27 -3.88
CA PHE A 202 -7.68 -2.13 -4.67
C PHE A 202 -7.83 -2.64 -6.11
N ALA A 203 -8.66 -3.67 -6.31
CA ALA A 203 -8.98 -4.20 -7.62
C ALA A 203 -10.16 -3.45 -8.27
N GLU A 204 -11.24 -3.21 -7.53
CA GLU A 204 -12.49 -2.62 -8.05
C GLU A 204 -12.64 -1.12 -7.75
N HIS A 205 -11.68 -0.54 -7.03
CA HIS A 205 -11.65 0.89 -6.71
C HIS A 205 -12.83 1.38 -5.87
N MET A 206 -13.44 0.50 -5.07
CA MET A 206 -14.56 0.81 -4.18
C MET A 206 -14.06 1.35 -2.83
N PRO A 207 -14.32 2.63 -2.50
CA PRO A 207 -13.90 3.20 -1.22
C PRO A 207 -14.58 2.53 -0.03
N LEU A 208 -13.90 2.52 1.12
CA LEU A 208 -14.38 1.83 2.33
C LEU A 208 -15.72 2.36 2.85
N TYR A 209 -16.03 3.65 2.64
CA TYR A 209 -17.35 4.18 3.03
C TYR A 209 -18.48 3.55 2.22
N ARG A 210 -18.26 3.33 0.93
CA ARG A 210 -19.25 2.71 0.03
C ARG A 210 -19.42 1.23 0.36
N GLN A 211 -18.32 0.54 0.68
CA GLN A 211 -18.38 -0.84 1.17
C GLN A 211 -19.19 -0.93 2.47
N SER A 212 -18.94 -0.04 3.44
CA SER A 212 -19.69 0.06 4.70
C SER A 212 -21.21 0.21 4.47
N GLU A 213 -21.61 1.10 3.55
CA GLU A 213 -23.02 1.28 3.18
C GLU A 213 -23.63 0.04 2.49
N ILE A 214 -22.88 -0.62 1.61
CA ILE A 214 -23.31 -1.87 0.95
C ILE A 214 -23.55 -2.96 1.99
N TYR A 215 -22.62 -3.16 2.91
CA TYR A 215 -22.74 -4.18 3.96
C TYR A 215 -23.89 -3.87 4.92
N ASN A 216 -24.12 -2.59 5.23
CA ASN A 216 -25.24 -2.18 6.06
C ASN A 216 -26.60 -2.51 5.41
N ARG A 217 -26.72 -2.36 4.08
CA ARG A 217 -27.93 -2.79 3.34
C ARG A 217 -28.17 -4.30 3.37
N GLN A 218 -27.13 -5.09 3.63
CA GLN A 218 -27.21 -6.54 3.82
C GLN A 218 -27.38 -6.92 5.31
N GLY A 219 -27.65 -5.96 6.19
CA GLY A 219 -27.87 -6.19 7.62
C GLY A 219 -26.58 -6.28 8.45
N VAL A 220 -25.42 -5.95 7.87
CA VAL A 220 -24.11 -6.02 8.56
C VAL A 220 -23.52 -4.63 8.75
N ALA A 221 -23.60 -4.12 9.98
CA ALA A 221 -23.09 -2.79 10.33
C ALA A 221 -21.56 -2.81 10.59
N LEU A 222 -20.76 -2.55 9.54
CA LEU A 222 -19.30 -2.44 9.64
C LEU A 222 -18.84 -0.99 9.46
N SER A 223 -18.14 -0.42 10.43
CA SER A 223 -17.66 0.96 10.35
C SER A 223 -16.45 1.11 9.42
N ARG A 224 -16.31 2.30 8.81
CA ARG A 224 -15.16 2.66 7.95
C ARG A 224 -13.81 2.46 8.63
N ALA A 225 -13.72 2.82 9.91
CA ALA A 225 -12.51 2.67 10.70
C ALA A 225 -12.12 1.19 10.86
N MET A 226 -13.11 0.31 11.06
CA MET A 226 -12.88 -1.13 11.17
C MET A 226 -12.42 -1.74 9.84
N LEU A 227 -13.07 -1.40 8.74
CA LEU A 227 -12.63 -1.82 7.41
C LEU A 227 -11.20 -1.34 7.09
N GLY A 228 -10.86 -0.12 7.54
CA GLY A 228 -9.51 0.43 7.43
C GLY A 228 -8.48 -0.36 8.24
N ARG A 229 -8.79 -0.71 9.49
CA ARG A 229 -7.92 -1.55 10.34
C ARG A 229 -7.72 -2.93 9.72
N TRP A 230 -8.78 -3.58 9.25
CA TRP A 230 -8.67 -4.88 8.60
C TRP A 230 -7.87 -4.81 7.29
N SER A 231 -8.04 -3.76 6.48
CA SER A 231 -7.20 -3.57 5.28
C SER A 231 -5.71 -3.44 5.64
N GLY A 232 -5.39 -2.75 6.75
CA GLY A 232 -4.02 -2.63 7.24
C GLY A 232 -3.45 -3.96 7.73
N ALA A 233 -4.20 -4.69 8.55
CA ALA A 233 -3.79 -5.98 9.07
C ALA A 233 -3.61 -7.03 7.96
N VAL A 234 -4.45 -7.03 6.92
CA VAL A 234 -4.26 -7.88 5.74
C VAL A 234 -2.98 -7.51 4.99
N SER A 235 -2.68 -6.21 4.86
CA SER A 235 -1.42 -5.78 4.24
C SER A 235 -0.21 -6.27 5.03
N GLU A 236 -0.23 -6.13 6.36
CA GLU A 236 0.84 -6.58 7.26
C GLU A 236 1.02 -8.11 7.18
N LEU A 237 -0.09 -8.86 7.17
CA LEU A 237 -0.08 -10.32 7.02
C LEU A 237 0.59 -10.77 5.70
N LEU A 238 0.47 -9.96 4.63
CA LEU A 238 0.97 -10.28 3.30
C LEU A 238 2.39 -9.76 3.02
N GLU A 239 3.02 -9.05 3.97
CA GLU A 239 4.38 -8.51 3.81
C GLU A 239 5.43 -9.55 3.40
N PRO A 240 5.50 -10.76 4.00
CA PRO A 240 6.50 -11.75 3.61
C PRO A 240 6.39 -12.16 2.14
N LEU A 241 5.17 -12.20 1.61
CA LEU A 241 4.92 -12.54 0.22
C LEU A 241 5.25 -11.37 -0.72
N TYR A 242 4.99 -10.14 -0.29
CA TYR A 242 5.41 -8.93 -1.00
C TYR A 242 6.93 -8.85 -1.14
N ASP A 243 7.69 -9.22 -0.11
CA ASP A 243 9.15 -9.26 -0.16
C ASP A 243 9.67 -10.31 -1.16
N VAL A 244 9.08 -11.50 -1.15
CA VAL A 244 9.39 -12.55 -2.14
C VAL A 244 9.06 -12.07 -3.57
N LEU A 245 7.91 -11.40 -3.75
CA LEU A 245 7.51 -10.85 -5.04
C LEU A 245 8.51 -9.79 -5.52
N ARG A 246 8.97 -8.89 -4.63
CA ARG A 246 10.01 -7.91 -4.94
C ARG A 246 11.29 -8.59 -5.42
N GLN A 247 11.77 -9.61 -4.72
CA GLN A 247 12.97 -10.36 -5.12
C GLN A 247 12.80 -10.99 -6.50
N TYR A 248 11.63 -11.56 -6.79
CA TYR A 248 11.31 -12.15 -8.10
C TYR A 248 11.28 -11.11 -9.24
N VAL A 249 10.67 -9.95 -9.01
CA VAL A 249 10.60 -8.85 -10.00
C VAL A 249 12.01 -8.29 -10.26
N LEU A 250 12.85 -8.21 -9.24
CA LEU A 250 14.20 -7.64 -9.30
C LEU A 250 15.31 -8.68 -9.52
N MET A 251 15.00 -9.90 -9.95
CA MET A 251 16.06 -10.80 -10.43
C MET A 251 16.78 -10.16 -11.65
N PRO A 252 18.06 -10.49 -11.89
CA PRO A 252 18.78 -10.00 -13.07
C PRO A 252 18.02 -10.22 -14.38
N GLY A 253 18.05 -9.25 -15.27
CA GLY A 253 17.29 -9.25 -16.52
C GLY A 253 16.83 -7.84 -16.91
N LYS A 254 15.62 -7.72 -17.46
CA LYS A 254 14.99 -6.42 -17.75
C LYS A 254 13.84 -6.17 -16.77
N VAL A 255 13.73 -4.94 -16.29
CA VAL A 255 12.58 -4.46 -15.52
C VAL A 255 12.06 -3.16 -16.13
N HIS A 256 10.74 -3.05 -16.24
CA HIS A 256 10.07 -1.80 -16.62
C HIS A 256 9.86 -0.93 -15.38
N GLY A 257 10.11 0.37 -15.46
CA GLY A 257 9.99 1.31 -14.34
C GLY A 257 9.20 2.57 -14.67
N ASP A 258 8.31 3.01 -13.78
CA ASP A 258 7.59 4.30 -13.90
C ASP A 258 7.03 4.76 -12.52
N ASP A 259 6.41 5.93 -12.47
CA ASP A 259 5.71 6.49 -11.31
C ASP A 259 4.22 6.78 -11.58
N ILE A 260 3.45 6.92 -10.50
CA ILE A 260 2.26 7.78 -10.49
C ILE A 260 2.18 8.65 -9.22
N PRO A 261 1.75 9.94 -9.29
CA PRO A 261 1.51 10.74 -8.09
C PRO A 261 0.30 10.22 -7.32
N VAL A 262 0.38 10.27 -6.00
CA VAL A 262 -0.71 9.94 -5.08
C VAL A 262 -0.86 11.08 -4.06
N PRO A 263 -2.06 11.66 -3.90
CA PRO A 263 -2.32 12.62 -2.83
C PRO A 263 -2.29 11.91 -1.47
N VAL A 264 -1.58 12.49 -0.51
CA VAL A 264 -1.41 11.95 0.86
C VAL A 264 -1.78 13.04 1.84
N GLN A 265 -2.63 12.71 2.80
CA GLN A 265 -3.10 13.64 3.81
C GLN A 265 -1.93 14.13 4.68
N GLU A 266 -1.90 15.44 4.92
CA GLU A 266 -0.96 16.05 5.85
C GLU A 266 -1.75 16.53 7.08
N PRO A 267 -1.65 15.82 8.22
CA PRO A 267 -2.43 16.14 9.41
C PRO A 267 -2.23 17.58 9.88
N GLY A 268 -3.34 18.26 10.21
CA GLY A 268 -3.33 19.63 10.73
C GLY A 268 -3.19 20.73 9.68
N SER A 269 -2.78 20.44 8.43
CA SER A 269 -2.62 21.48 7.39
C SER A 269 -3.88 21.73 6.56
N GLY A 270 -4.85 20.79 6.61
CA GLY A 270 -6.04 20.81 5.74
C GLY A 270 -5.72 20.57 4.27
N LYS A 271 -4.48 20.16 3.95
CA LYS A 271 -3.98 19.94 2.58
C LYS A 271 -3.50 18.51 2.41
N THR A 272 -3.20 18.18 1.16
CA THR A 272 -2.47 16.97 0.80
C THR A 272 -1.09 17.35 0.28
N ARG A 273 -0.11 16.47 0.53
CA ARG A 273 1.15 16.44 -0.18
C ARG A 273 1.11 15.37 -1.27
N THR A 274 2.07 15.43 -2.19
CA THR A 274 2.16 14.48 -3.31
C THR A 274 3.20 13.41 -3.00
N GLY A 275 2.75 12.22 -2.61
CA GLY A 275 3.56 11.00 -2.59
C GLY A 275 3.64 10.38 -3.99
N ARG A 276 4.40 9.29 -4.10
CA ARG A 276 4.58 8.52 -5.35
C ARG A 276 4.34 7.04 -5.08
N LEU A 277 3.68 6.39 -6.04
CA LEU A 277 3.76 4.95 -6.21
C LEU A 277 4.65 4.70 -7.42
N TRP A 278 5.79 4.07 -7.18
CA TRP A 278 6.69 3.56 -8.20
C TRP A 278 6.21 2.18 -8.61
N VAL A 279 6.33 1.86 -9.90
CA VAL A 279 6.03 0.53 -10.41
C VAL A 279 7.27 -0.06 -11.04
N TYR A 280 7.47 -1.35 -10.79
CA TYR A 280 8.48 -2.18 -11.41
C TYR A 280 7.79 -3.41 -11.97
N VAL A 281 7.86 -3.63 -13.28
CA VAL A 281 7.17 -4.74 -13.94
C VAL A 281 8.18 -5.64 -14.63
N ARG A 282 8.08 -6.93 -14.33
CA ARG A 282 8.75 -7.99 -15.07
C ARG A 282 7.71 -8.69 -15.92
N ASP A 283 7.73 -8.44 -17.22
CA ASP A 283 6.85 -9.10 -18.18
C ASP A 283 7.60 -9.23 -19.52
N ASP A 284 8.12 -10.42 -19.76
CA ASP A 284 8.91 -10.76 -20.94
C ASP A 284 8.14 -11.67 -21.91
N ARG A 285 6.81 -11.77 -21.75
CA ARG A 285 5.95 -12.59 -22.62
C ARG A 285 6.01 -12.13 -24.08
N ASN A 286 6.17 -10.82 -24.31
CA ASN A 286 6.37 -10.26 -25.65
C ASN A 286 7.66 -10.77 -26.33
N ALA A 287 8.63 -11.27 -25.57
CA ALA A 287 9.86 -11.88 -26.05
C ALA A 287 9.85 -13.42 -25.93
N GLY A 288 8.65 -14.03 -25.89
CA GLY A 288 8.49 -15.48 -25.85
C GLY A 288 8.78 -16.13 -24.50
N SER A 289 8.96 -15.34 -23.42
CA SER A 289 9.23 -15.89 -22.09
C SER A 289 8.05 -16.67 -21.53
N VAL A 290 8.34 -17.82 -20.93
CA VAL A 290 7.39 -18.61 -20.12
C VAL A 290 7.41 -18.25 -18.64
N MET A 291 8.30 -17.33 -18.23
CA MET A 291 8.37 -16.86 -16.85
C MET A 291 7.09 -16.09 -16.49
N PRO A 292 6.49 -16.36 -15.31
CA PRO A 292 5.31 -15.64 -14.85
C PRO A 292 5.53 -14.11 -14.80
N PRO A 293 4.66 -13.30 -15.42
CA PRO A 293 4.74 -11.85 -15.31
C PRO A 293 4.40 -11.40 -13.88
N ALA A 294 5.04 -10.33 -13.41
CA ALA A 294 4.83 -9.82 -12.06
C ALA A 294 5.00 -8.30 -12.01
N VAL A 295 4.26 -7.67 -11.09
CA VAL A 295 4.36 -6.23 -10.81
C VAL A 295 4.61 -6.00 -9.33
N TRP A 296 5.60 -5.16 -9.06
CA TRP A 296 5.94 -4.68 -7.73
C TRP A 296 5.74 -3.16 -7.68
N PHE A 297 4.96 -2.69 -6.71
CA PHE A 297 4.81 -1.29 -6.40
C PHE A 297 5.60 -0.95 -5.15
N ALA A 298 6.22 0.23 -5.14
CA ALA A 298 6.86 0.80 -3.96
C ALA A 298 6.32 2.20 -3.70
N TYR A 299 6.14 2.57 -2.44
CA TYR A 299 5.67 3.89 -2.05
C TYR A 299 6.82 4.79 -1.60
N SER A 300 6.74 6.08 -1.91
CA SER A 300 7.59 7.11 -1.29
C SER A 300 6.83 8.41 -1.03
N ALA A 301 7.31 9.17 -0.04
CA ALA A 301 6.70 10.43 0.38
C ALA A 301 6.87 11.58 -0.63
N ASP A 302 7.83 11.47 -1.55
CA ASP A 302 8.12 12.44 -2.61
C ASP A 302 8.72 11.76 -3.86
N ARG A 303 9.03 12.55 -4.90
CA ARG A 303 9.61 12.08 -6.17
C ARG A 303 11.12 12.36 -6.26
N LYS A 304 11.89 12.09 -5.21
CA LYS A 304 13.36 12.20 -5.28
C LYS A 304 13.99 10.94 -5.88
N GLY A 305 15.12 11.10 -6.57
CA GLY A 305 15.87 9.99 -7.16
C GLY A 305 16.44 8.99 -6.15
N VAL A 306 16.56 9.37 -4.86
CA VAL A 306 17.02 8.46 -3.79
C VAL A 306 16.11 7.24 -3.62
N HIS A 307 14.80 7.38 -3.90
CA HIS A 307 13.84 6.27 -3.75
C HIS A 307 14.10 5.15 -4.76
N PRO A 308 14.11 5.40 -6.08
CA PRO A 308 14.45 4.34 -7.03
C PRO A 308 15.89 3.80 -6.86
N GLN A 309 16.83 4.61 -6.35
CA GLN A 309 18.17 4.13 -5.95
C GLN A 309 18.11 3.10 -4.81
N GLN A 310 17.27 3.34 -3.80
CA GLN A 310 17.06 2.40 -2.70
C GLN A 310 16.29 1.15 -3.18
N HIS A 311 15.25 1.34 -3.98
CA HIS A 311 14.42 0.25 -4.50
C HIS A 311 15.23 -0.76 -5.33
N LEU A 312 16.08 -0.24 -6.23
CA LEU A 312 16.93 -1.00 -7.14
C LEU A 312 18.34 -1.24 -6.58
N SER A 313 18.53 -1.05 -5.27
CA SER A 313 19.80 -1.38 -4.64
C SER A 313 20.12 -2.86 -4.82
N GLY A 314 21.30 -3.16 -5.37
CA GLY A 314 21.73 -4.53 -5.69
C GLY A 314 21.15 -5.11 -6.99
N TYR A 315 20.29 -4.37 -7.71
CA TYR A 315 19.79 -4.78 -9.01
C TYR A 315 20.87 -4.59 -10.10
N SER A 316 20.95 -5.56 -11.01
CA SER A 316 21.79 -5.49 -12.21
C SER A 316 21.00 -5.96 -13.42
N GLY A 317 21.05 -5.22 -14.53
CA GLY A 317 20.26 -5.52 -15.72
C GLY A 317 19.84 -4.29 -16.50
N VAL A 318 18.72 -4.36 -17.20
CA VAL A 318 18.17 -3.25 -17.98
C VAL A 318 17.00 -2.62 -17.24
N LEU A 319 17.06 -1.32 -16.98
CA LEU A 319 15.91 -0.54 -16.54
C LEU A 319 15.30 0.14 -17.76
N GLN A 320 14.12 -0.33 -18.15
CA GLN A 320 13.33 0.31 -19.20
C GLN A 320 12.35 1.31 -18.60
N ALA A 321 12.57 2.60 -18.85
CA ALA A 321 11.82 3.66 -18.18
C ALA A 321 11.60 4.89 -19.08
N ASP A 322 10.84 5.86 -18.57
CA ASP A 322 10.86 7.21 -19.11
C ASP A 322 12.20 7.91 -18.77
N ALA A 323 12.47 9.05 -19.43
CA ALA A 323 13.70 9.80 -19.19
C ALA A 323 13.63 10.68 -17.92
N TYR A 324 13.05 10.16 -16.84
CA TYR A 324 13.00 10.85 -15.57
C TYR A 324 14.42 11.04 -14.99
N GLY A 325 14.78 12.30 -14.72
CA GLY A 325 16.14 12.66 -14.32
C GLY A 325 16.61 12.03 -12.99
N GLY A 326 15.70 11.57 -12.14
CA GLY A 326 16.06 10.91 -10.88
C GLY A 326 16.64 9.50 -11.05
N TYR A 327 16.53 8.91 -12.25
CA TYR A 327 17.17 7.63 -12.56
C TYR A 327 18.65 7.73 -12.93
N ARG A 328 19.17 8.94 -13.26
CA ARG A 328 20.54 9.09 -13.79
C ARG A 328 21.62 8.41 -12.95
N ALA A 329 21.55 8.56 -11.62
CA ALA A 329 22.52 7.97 -10.71
C ALA A 329 22.55 6.43 -10.76
N LEU A 330 21.47 5.77 -11.17
CA LEU A 330 21.42 4.31 -11.33
C LEU A 330 22.33 3.82 -12.47
N TYR A 331 22.53 4.65 -13.49
CA TYR A 331 23.24 4.28 -14.71
C TYR A 331 24.76 4.55 -14.63
N GLU A 332 25.20 5.36 -13.66
CA GLU A 332 26.59 5.82 -13.55
C GLU A 332 27.61 4.67 -13.34
N THR A 333 27.19 3.61 -12.65
CA THR A 333 28.06 2.46 -12.37
C THR A 333 28.17 1.48 -13.53
N GLY A 334 27.27 1.55 -14.52
CA GLY A 334 27.15 0.56 -15.60
C GLY A 334 26.47 -0.75 -15.20
N ASN A 335 26.14 -0.97 -13.91
CA ASN A 335 25.41 -2.16 -13.45
C ASN A 335 23.97 -2.21 -13.99
N ILE A 336 23.39 -1.04 -14.23
CA ILE A 336 22.06 -0.89 -14.83
C ILE A 336 22.20 -0.19 -16.17
N THR A 337 21.78 -0.85 -17.23
CA THR A 337 21.69 -0.29 -18.59
C THR A 337 20.37 0.46 -18.75
N GLU A 338 20.45 1.69 -19.27
CA GLU A 338 19.26 2.50 -19.56
C GLU A 338 18.62 2.08 -20.88
N ALA A 339 17.32 1.74 -20.86
CA ALA A 339 16.50 1.60 -22.05
C ALA A 339 15.38 2.66 -22.04
N ALA A 340 15.41 3.57 -23.02
CA ALA A 340 14.44 4.66 -23.09
C ALA A 340 13.17 4.26 -23.85
N CYS A 341 12.05 4.90 -23.49
CA CYS A 341 10.75 4.64 -24.10
C CYS A 341 10.52 5.44 -25.40
N MET A 342 10.40 4.74 -26.55
CA MET A 342 10.09 5.38 -27.83
C MET A 342 8.70 6.05 -27.86
N THR A 343 7.71 5.52 -27.12
CA THR A 343 6.39 6.15 -27.00
C THR A 343 6.48 7.56 -26.40
N HIS A 344 7.35 7.78 -25.39
CA HIS A 344 7.58 9.10 -24.80
C HIS A 344 8.29 10.06 -25.76
N ALA A 345 9.29 9.59 -26.49
CA ALA A 345 9.95 10.33 -27.56
C ALA A 345 8.95 10.75 -28.67
N ARG A 346 8.17 9.79 -29.18
CA ARG A 346 7.14 9.98 -30.19
C ARG A 346 6.07 10.97 -29.73
N ARG A 347 5.63 10.90 -28.47
CA ARG A 347 4.58 11.78 -27.90
C ARG A 347 4.96 13.26 -28.04
N LYS A 348 6.23 13.62 -27.82
CA LYS A 348 6.69 15.01 -27.99
C LYS A 348 6.54 15.53 -29.42
N ILE A 349 6.81 14.70 -30.43
CA ILE A 349 6.59 15.06 -31.84
C ILE A 349 5.09 15.14 -32.14
N HIS A 350 4.34 14.15 -31.67
CA HIS A 350 2.90 14.06 -31.87
C HIS A 350 2.16 15.27 -31.29
N ASP A 351 2.52 15.72 -30.09
CA ASP A 351 1.90 16.90 -29.45
C ASP A 351 2.14 18.17 -30.26
N VAL A 352 3.29 18.29 -30.94
CA VAL A 352 3.53 19.39 -31.89
C VAL A 352 2.68 19.21 -33.14
N HIS A 353 2.64 18.00 -33.70
CA HIS A 353 1.88 17.69 -34.92
C HIS A 353 0.38 17.96 -34.77
N VAL A 354 -0.24 17.58 -33.65
CA VAL A 354 -1.67 17.82 -33.38
C VAL A 354 -1.99 19.31 -33.31
N ARG A 355 -1.08 20.13 -32.77
CA ARG A 355 -1.25 21.59 -32.68
C ARG A 355 -1.00 22.28 -34.02
N SER A 356 0.03 21.84 -34.75
CA SER A 356 0.43 22.41 -36.03
C SER A 356 1.14 21.34 -36.87
N PRO A 357 0.43 20.65 -37.77
CA PRO A 357 1.02 19.61 -38.60
C PRO A 357 1.93 20.24 -39.66
N THR A 358 3.10 19.63 -39.88
CA THR A 358 4.07 20.04 -40.89
C THR A 358 4.58 18.81 -41.62
N ALA A 359 5.14 18.98 -42.82
CA ALA A 359 5.77 17.87 -43.54
C ALA A 359 6.84 17.17 -42.69
N VAL A 360 7.60 17.93 -41.90
CA VAL A 360 8.63 17.41 -40.99
C VAL A 360 8.01 16.56 -39.87
N THR A 361 6.98 17.05 -39.18
CA THR A 361 6.37 16.26 -38.09
C THR A 361 5.63 15.03 -38.61
N THR A 362 5.00 15.10 -39.79
CA THR A 362 4.40 13.96 -40.47
C THR A 362 5.44 12.90 -40.82
N GLU A 363 6.55 13.29 -41.43
CA GLU A 363 7.61 12.36 -41.84
C GLU A 363 8.29 11.70 -40.63
N ALA A 364 8.52 12.45 -39.54
CA ALA A 364 9.06 11.88 -38.31
C ALA A 364 8.15 10.79 -37.73
N LEU A 365 6.84 11.05 -37.67
CA LEU A 365 5.86 10.08 -37.18
C LEU A 365 5.74 8.86 -38.09
N ARG A 366 5.84 9.06 -39.42
CA ARG A 366 5.85 7.98 -40.41
C ARG A 366 7.04 7.04 -40.19
N ARG A 367 8.26 7.58 -40.09
CA ARG A 367 9.50 6.81 -39.82
C ARG A 367 9.45 6.03 -38.51
N ILE A 368 8.94 6.66 -37.45
CA ILE A 368 8.74 5.96 -36.17
C ILE A 368 7.70 4.83 -36.34
N GLY A 369 6.65 5.06 -37.13
CA GLY A 369 5.64 4.06 -37.45
C GLY A 369 6.19 2.80 -38.13
N GLU A 370 7.19 2.95 -39.02
CA GLU A 370 7.87 1.81 -39.66
C GLU A 370 8.56 0.90 -38.64
N LEU A 371 9.18 1.46 -37.60
CA LEU A 371 9.79 0.69 -36.52
C LEU A 371 8.73 -0.14 -35.77
N TYR A 372 7.58 0.46 -35.46
CA TYR A 372 6.49 -0.23 -34.78
C TYR A 372 5.83 -1.31 -35.63
N ALA A 373 5.79 -1.15 -36.96
CA ALA A 373 5.29 -2.18 -37.86
C ALA A 373 6.14 -3.46 -37.74
N ILE A 374 7.47 -3.30 -37.70
CA ILE A 374 8.40 -4.41 -37.53
C ILE A 374 8.26 -5.04 -36.13
N GLU A 375 8.15 -4.23 -35.08
CA GLU A 375 7.96 -4.73 -33.71
C GLU A 375 6.64 -5.49 -33.53
N ALA A 376 5.61 -5.17 -34.31
CA ALA A 376 4.36 -5.90 -34.32
C ALA A 376 4.49 -7.30 -34.95
N GLU A 377 5.34 -7.44 -35.97
CA GLU A 377 5.61 -8.73 -36.65
C GLU A 377 6.34 -9.73 -35.73
N ILE A 378 7.30 -9.24 -34.92
CA ILE A 378 8.17 -10.10 -34.07
C ILE A 378 7.68 -10.27 -32.63
N ARG A 379 6.50 -9.74 -32.29
CA ARG A 379 5.96 -9.84 -30.93
C ARG A 379 5.56 -11.29 -30.64
N GLY A 380 6.08 -11.83 -29.54
CA GLY A 380 5.88 -13.22 -29.14
C GLY A 380 7.00 -14.16 -29.59
N SER A 381 7.85 -13.73 -30.54
CA SER A 381 9.05 -14.49 -30.91
C SER A 381 10.11 -14.48 -29.78
N PRO A 382 11.00 -15.49 -29.72
CA PRO A 382 12.12 -15.50 -28.77
C PRO A 382 13.03 -14.28 -28.89
N ALA A 383 13.70 -13.93 -27.79
CA ALA A 383 14.60 -12.77 -27.72
C ALA A 383 15.71 -12.80 -28.79
N GLU A 384 16.27 -13.98 -29.09
CA GLU A 384 17.33 -14.14 -30.09
C GLU A 384 16.86 -13.79 -31.51
N GLU A 385 15.66 -14.26 -31.88
CA GLU A 385 15.04 -13.99 -33.18
C GLU A 385 14.67 -12.51 -33.32
N ARG A 386 14.09 -11.92 -32.26
CA ARG A 386 13.81 -10.48 -32.18
C ARG A 386 15.09 -9.68 -32.41
N LEU A 387 16.19 -10.04 -31.73
CA LEU A 387 17.46 -9.34 -31.87
C LEU A 387 18.05 -9.45 -33.27
N ALA A 388 18.03 -10.65 -33.87
CA ALA A 388 18.53 -10.87 -35.22
C ALA A 388 17.80 -9.99 -36.24
N LEU A 389 16.47 -10.00 -36.21
CA LEU A 389 15.64 -9.21 -37.12
C LEU A 389 15.79 -7.70 -36.87
N ARG A 390 15.90 -7.27 -35.60
CA ARG A 390 16.16 -5.87 -35.27
C ARG A 390 17.50 -5.38 -35.80
N LYS A 391 18.55 -6.20 -35.75
CA LYS A 391 19.85 -5.85 -36.35
C LYS A 391 19.77 -5.68 -37.86
N GLU A 392 18.99 -6.52 -38.53
CA GLU A 392 18.81 -6.47 -39.99
C GLU A 392 17.91 -5.30 -40.43
N ARG A 393 16.79 -5.06 -39.73
CA ARG A 393 15.73 -4.14 -40.18
C ARG A 393 15.63 -2.86 -39.35
N ASN A 394 15.52 -2.96 -38.03
CA ASN A 394 15.28 -1.80 -37.16
C ASN A 394 16.52 -0.92 -36.98
N ALA A 395 17.71 -1.50 -36.83
CA ALA A 395 18.94 -0.74 -36.63
C ALA A 395 19.26 0.18 -37.84
N PRO A 396 19.16 -0.28 -39.11
CA PRO A 396 19.29 0.63 -40.26
C PRO A 396 18.23 1.74 -40.30
N LEU A 397 16.96 1.43 -39.99
CA LEU A 397 15.89 2.45 -39.96
C LEU A 397 16.10 3.48 -38.86
N MET A 398 16.57 3.06 -37.68
CA MET A 398 16.99 3.96 -36.62
C MET A 398 18.12 4.87 -37.13
N GLN A 399 19.16 4.34 -37.77
CA GLN A 399 20.25 5.16 -38.30
C GLN A 399 19.76 6.17 -39.36
N LEU A 400 18.85 5.76 -40.25
CA LEU A 400 18.22 6.67 -41.22
C LEU A 400 17.41 7.77 -40.53
N LEU A 401 16.67 7.44 -39.47
CA LEU A 401 15.94 8.41 -38.65
C LEU A 401 16.90 9.38 -37.96
N PHE A 402 18.03 8.90 -37.41
CA PHE A 402 19.06 9.75 -36.80
C PHE A 402 19.59 10.79 -37.78
N ASN A 403 20.08 10.32 -38.93
CA ASN A 403 20.68 11.16 -39.96
C ASN A 403 19.67 12.21 -40.46
N TRP A 404 18.43 11.78 -40.68
CA TRP A 404 17.36 12.67 -41.12
C TRP A 404 17.02 13.71 -40.05
N ILE A 405 16.89 13.34 -38.77
CA ILE A 405 16.65 14.30 -37.68
C ILE A 405 17.79 15.33 -37.61
N GLN A 406 19.05 14.90 -37.72
CA GLN A 406 20.20 15.81 -37.71
C GLN A 406 20.15 16.83 -38.87
N GLN A 407 19.77 16.38 -40.07
CA GLN A 407 19.58 17.28 -41.22
C GLN A 407 18.47 18.30 -40.97
N GLN A 408 17.33 17.88 -40.40
CA GLN A 408 16.25 18.82 -40.06
C GLN A 408 16.67 19.81 -38.97
N MET A 409 17.48 19.37 -38.00
CA MET A 409 17.99 20.25 -36.94
C MET A 409 18.89 21.39 -37.47
N ALA A 410 19.46 21.26 -38.66
CA ALA A 410 20.25 22.32 -39.30
C ALA A 410 19.40 23.43 -39.92
N THR A 411 18.14 23.14 -40.26
CA THR A 411 17.22 24.08 -40.92
C THR A 411 16.15 24.63 -39.97
N LEU A 412 15.79 23.87 -38.94
CA LEU A 412 14.81 24.29 -37.94
C LEU A 412 15.36 25.40 -37.04
N SER A 413 14.50 26.38 -36.72
CA SER A 413 14.81 27.34 -35.66
C SER A 413 15.01 26.61 -34.33
N ARG A 414 16.10 26.94 -33.62
CA ARG A 414 16.47 26.36 -32.31
C ARG A 414 15.36 26.48 -31.27
N HIS A 415 14.50 27.48 -31.40
CA HIS A 415 13.41 27.73 -30.45
C HIS A 415 12.10 27.04 -30.84
N SER A 416 12.03 26.43 -32.02
CA SER A 416 10.83 25.72 -32.46
C SER A 416 10.53 24.51 -31.58
N GLU A 417 9.25 24.22 -31.37
CA GLU A 417 8.81 23.06 -30.59
C GLU A 417 9.25 21.73 -31.25
N THR A 418 9.29 21.68 -32.58
CA THR A 418 9.82 20.54 -33.33
C THR A 418 11.31 20.31 -33.02
N ALA A 419 12.14 21.37 -33.04
CA ALA A 419 13.55 21.25 -32.69
C ALA A 419 13.75 20.79 -31.24
N LYS A 420 12.92 21.24 -30.29
CA LYS A 420 12.94 20.75 -28.90
C LYS A 420 12.59 19.26 -28.80
N ALA A 421 11.59 18.79 -29.56
CA ALA A 421 11.22 17.38 -29.59
C ALA A 421 12.34 16.50 -30.18
N PHE A 422 12.97 16.94 -31.26
CA PHE A 422 14.12 16.26 -31.86
C PHE A 422 15.35 16.27 -30.96
N ALA A 423 15.67 17.40 -30.31
CA ALA A 423 16.76 17.48 -29.35
C ALA A 423 16.55 16.50 -28.18
N TYR A 424 15.31 16.30 -27.73
CA TYR A 424 14.99 15.29 -26.72
C TYR A 424 15.28 13.87 -27.20
N MET A 425 14.90 13.52 -28.43
CA MET A 425 15.20 12.20 -29.01
C MET A 425 16.71 11.98 -29.17
N LEU A 426 17.43 12.95 -29.72
CA LEU A 426 18.87 12.88 -29.92
C LEU A 426 19.63 12.73 -28.59
N LYS A 427 19.15 13.39 -27.53
CA LYS A 427 19.73 13.25 -26.18
C LYS A 427 19.64 11.82 -25.63
N LEU A 428 18.58 11.10 -25.98
CA LEU A 428 18.31 9.73 -25.50
C LEU A 428 18.65 8.67 -26.54
N TRP A 429 19.40 9.03 -27.59
CA TRP A 429 19.51 8.21 -28.78
C TRP A 429 20.08 6.82 -28.50
N ASP A 430 21.14 6.75 -27.69
CA ASP A 430 21.74 5.46 -27.33
C ASP A 430 20.78 4.58 -26.54
N SER A 431 20.11 5.14 -25.52
CA SER A 431 19.13 4.43 -24.70
C SER A 431 17.87 4.06 -25.50
N LEU A 432 17.50 4.84 -26.51
CA LEU A 432 16.42 4.52 -27.47
C LEU A 432 16.83 3.42 -28.47
N ASN A 433 18.12 3.18 -28.68
CA ASN A 433 18.63 2.09 -29.53
C ASN A 433 18.90 0.80 -28.75
N GLU A 434 18.75 0.79 -27.42
CA GLU A 434 19.03 -0.39 -26.60
C GLU A 434 18.17 -1.60 -27.01
N TYR A 435 16.92 -1.37 -27.42
CA TYR A 435 16.06 -2.46 -27.92
C TYR A 435 16.60 -3.12 -29.20
N CYS A 436 17.37 -2.40 -30.03
CA CYS A 436 18.05 -2.97 -31.20
C CYS A 436 19.30 -3.78 -30.83
N ARG A 437 19.83 -3.63 -29.61
CA ARG A 437 21.02 -4.32 -29.10
C ARG A 437 20.66 -5.49 -28.18
N ASN A 438 19.45 -5.49 -27.62
CA ASN A 438 18.97 -6.48 -26.67
C ASN A 438 17.55 -6.97 -27.03
N GLY A 439 17.41 -8.28 -27.31
CA GLY A 439 16.15 -8.91 -27.72
C GLY A 439 15.03 -8.90 -26.66
N TRP A 440 15.39 -8.77 -25.39
CA TRP A 440 14.45 -8.73 -24.26
C TRP A 440 13.77 -7.36 -24.09
N VAL A 441 14.46 -6.30 -24.52
CA VAL A 441 14.01 -4.92 -24.37
C VAL A 441 12.90 -4.64 -25.37
N GLU A 442 11.85 -3.95 -24.92
CA GLU A 442 10.76 -3.52 -25.78
C GLU A 442 11.11 -2.19 -26.45
N ILE A 443 10.43 -1.82 -27.54
CA ILE A 443 10.56 -0.46 -28.11
C ILE A 443 9.99 0.63 -27.17
N ASP A 444 9.08 0.26 -26.25
CA ASP A 444 8.43 1.19 -25.34
C ASP A 444 8.18 0.62 -23.92
N ASN A 445 7.82 1.52 -23.01
CA ASN A 445 7.56 1.21 -21.61
C ASN A 445 6.06 1.06 -21.29
N ASN A 446 5.22 0.72 -22.27
CA ASN A 446 3.77 0.65 -22.06
C ASN A 446 3.36 -0.39 -21.02
N ILE A 447 4.19 -1.40 -20.76
CA ILE A 447 3.96 -2.41 -19.72
C ILE A 447 3.86 -1.75 -18.33
N ALA A 448 4.79 -0.87 -17.96
CA ALA A 448 4.71 -0.12 -16.70
C ALA A 448 3.53 0.87 -16.69
N GLU A 449 3.31 1.60 -17.78
CA GLU A 449 2.17 2.53 -17.90
C GLU A 449 0.83 1.82 -17.70
N ASN A 450 0.69 0.62 -18.29
CA ASN A 450 -0.51 -0.21 -18.16
C ASN A 450 -0.70 -0.70 -16.72
N ALA A 451 0.37 -1.10 -16.03
CA ALA A 451 0.31 -1.50 -14.63
C ALA A 451 -0.15 -0.34 -13.72
N LEU A 452 0.28 0.90 -13.99
CA LEU A 452 -0.16 2.09 -13.25
C LEU A 452 -1.64 2.45 -13.44
N ARG A 453 -2.31 1.93 -14.48
CA ARG A 453 -3.72 2.27 -14.76
C ARG A 453 -4.65 1.88 -13.61
N CYS A 454 -4.37 0.81 -12.87
CA CYS A 454 -5.19 0.44 -11.71
C CYS A 454 -5.18 1.55 -10.64
N VAL A 455 -4.04 2.19 -10.40
CA VAL A 455 -3.95 3.32 -9.47
C VAL A 455 -4.61 4.56 -10.07
N ALA A 456 -4.39 4.82 -11.36
CA ALA A 456 -4.97 5.98 -12.04
C ALA A 456 -6.51 5.99 -12.04
N VAL A 457 -7.13 4.84 -12.27
CA VAL A 457 -8.58 4.66 -12.16
C VAL A 457 -9.03 4.77 -10.70
N GLY A 458 -8.28 4.16 -9.78
CA GLY A 458 -8.52 4.25 -8.34
C GLY A 458 -8.63 5.68 -7.83
N ARG A 459 -7.69 6.55 -8.23
CA ARG A 459 -7.62 7.97 -7.83
C ARG A 459 -8.86 8.80 -8.20
N LYS A 460 -9.71 8.33 -9.11
CA LYS A 460 -11.00 8.97 -9.41
C LYS A 460 -12.07 8.65 -8.37
N ASN A 461 -11.89 7.58 -7.60
CA ASN A 461 -12.85 7.06 -6.63
C ASN A 461 -12.47 7.37 -5.17
N TRP A 462 -11.19 7.60 -4.87
CA TRP A 462 -10.71 7.98 -3.55
C TRP A 462 -9.88 9.26 -3.59
N LEU A 463 -9.94 10.06 -2.52
CA LEU A 463 -9.38 11.41 -2.49
C LEU A 463 -7.89 11.46 -2.13
N PHE A 464 -7.44 10.62 -1.19
CA PHE A 464 -6.06 10.58 -0.70
C PHE A 464 -5.74 9.29 0.08
N ALA A 465 -4.45 9.00 0.23
CA ALA A 465 -3.95 8.13 1.29
C ALA A 465 -3.95 8.89 2.62
N GLY A 466 -4.37 8.25 3.72
CA GLY A 466 -4.49 8.92 5.03
C GLY A 466 -3.14 9.21 5.71
N SER A 467 -2.07 8.56 5.29
CA SER A 467 -0.71 8.65 5.83
C SER A 467 0.29 8.01 4.86
N ASP A 468 1.61 8.15 5.12
CA ASP A 468 2.64 7.37 4.41
C ASP A 468 2.43 5.87 4.56
N SER A 469 2.16 5.40 5.78
CA SER A 469 1.84 3.99 6.03
C SER A 469 0.61 3.50 5.26
N GLY A 470 -0.34 4.40 4.97
CA GLY A 470 -1.46 4.10 4.08
C GLY A 470 -1.03 3.90 2.62
N GLY A 471 -0.01 4.63 2.17
CA GLY A 471 0.62 4.46 0.85
C GLY A 471 1.44 3.17 0.75
N GLU A 472 2.21 2.83 1.79
CA GLU A 472 2.97 1.58 1.88
C GLU A 472 2.06 0.35 1.82
N ARG A 473 0.99 0.35 2.62
CA ARG A 473 -0.05 -0.71 2.60
C ARG A 473 -0.71 -0.83 1.23
N ALA A 474 -0.94 0.30 0.56
CA ALA A 474 -1.48 0.30 -0.80
C ALA A 474 -0.50 -0.34 -1.79
N ALA A 475 0.80 -0.07 -1.68
CA ALA A 475 1.83 -0.64 -2.54
C ALA A 475 1.85 -2.18 -2.43
N ILE A 476 1.78 -2.73 -1.21
CA ILE A 476 1.69 -4.19 -0.98
C ILE A 476 0.50 -4.78 -1.73
N LEU A 477 -0.70 -4.25 -1.47
CA LEU A 477 -1.93 -4.79 -2.04
C LEU A 477 -2.02 -4.61 -3.57
N TYR A 478 -1.56 -3.48 -4.12
CA TYR A 478 -1.49 -3.28 -5.56
C TYR A 478 -0.50 -4.25 -6.24
N SER A 479 0.61 -4.60 -5.58
CA SER A 479 1.61 -5.53 -6.12
C SER A 479 1.05 -6.94 -6.26
N LEU A 480 0.43 -7.45 -5.20
CA LEU A 480 -0.09 -8.81 -5.16
C LEU A 480 -1.32 -8.97 -6.06
N ILE A 481 -2.27 -8.03 -6.00
CA ILE A 481 -3.47 -8.04 -6.86
C ILE A 481 -3.09 -7.80 -8.33
N GLY A 482 -2.15 -6.89 -8.60
CA GLY A 482 -1.64 -6.65 -9.94
C GLY A 482 -1.00 -7.89 -10.54
N SER A 483 -0.21 -8.61 -9.74
CA SER A 483 0.43 -9.86 -10.14
C SER A 483 -0.58 -10.98 -10.36
N CYS A 484 -1.65 -11.09 -9.57
CA CYS A 484 -2.76 -12.01 -9.86
C CYS A 484 -3.35 -11.76 -11.26
N ARG A 485 -3.68 -10.50 -11.57
CA ARG A 485 -4.25 -10.11 -12.87
C ARG A 485 -3.33 -10.41 -14.04
N LEU A 486 -2.04 -10.14 -13.91
CA LEU A 486 -1.06 -10.42 -14.97
C LEU A 486 -0.99 -11.93 -15.31
N ASN A 487 -1.27 -12.79 -14.34
CA ASN A 487 -1.25 -14.25 -14.46
C ASN A 487 -2.64 -14.86 -14.70
N GLY A 488 -3.69 -14.06 -14.91
CA GLY A 488 -5.05 -14.56 -15.10
C GLY A 488 -5.66 -15.24 -13.86
N VAL A 489 -5.11 -14.97 -12.68
CA VAL A 489 -5.60 -15.50 -11.41
C VAL A 489 -6.63 -14.52 -10.83
N GLU A 490 -7.78 -15.04 -10.40
CA GLU A 490 -8.82 -14.22 -9.77
C GLU A 490 -8.33 -13.74 -8.39
N PRO A 491 -8.18 -12.41 -8.17
CA PRO A 491 -7.56 -11.89 -6.96
C PRO A 491 -8.30 -12.22 -5.65
N GLU A 492 -9.64 -12.23 -5.64
CA GLU A 492 -10.40 -12.50 -4.41
C GLU A 492 -10.25 -13.95 -3.94
N ALA A 493 -10.34 -14.92 -4.85
CA ALA A 493 -10.14 -16.34 -4.59
C ALA A 493 -8.71 -16.61 -4.10
N TRP A 494 -7.72 -16.00 -4.77
CA TRP A 494 -6.32 -16.11 -4.34
C TRP A 494 -6.09 -15.51 -2.96
N LEU A 495 -6.59 -14.29 -2.70
CA LEU A 495 -6.50 -13.66 -1.39
C LEU A 495 -7.22 -14.48 -0.32
N ARG A 496 -8.41 -15.03 -0.60
CA ARG A 496 -9.13 -15.89 0.33
C ARG A 496 -8.28 -17.09 0.71
N TYR A 497 -7.67 -17.77 -0.27
CA TYR A 497 -6.79 -18.90 -0.01
C TYR A 497 -5.58 -18.47 0.82
N VAL A 498 -4.83 -17.46 0.38
CA VAL A 498 -3.60 -17.03 1.07
C VAL A 498 -3.90 -16.56 2.49
N ILE A 499 -4.91 -15.72 2.71
CA ILE A 499 -5.30 -15.22 4.04
C ILE A 499 -5.71 -16.38 4.96
N SER A 500 -6.28 -17.45 4.42
CA SER A 500 -6.68 -18.64 5.21
C SER A 500 -5.49 -19.49 5.67
N HIS A 501 -4.34 -19.42 4.99
CA HIS A 501 -3.25 -20.39 5.19
C HIS A 501 -1.92 -19.75 5.61
N ILE A 502 -1.68 -18.47 5.29
CA ILE A 502 -0.36 -17.85 5.40
C ILE A 502 0.19 -17.81 6.83
N ALA A 503 -0.69 -17.70 7.84
CA ALA A 503 -0.30 -17.68 9.25
C ALA A 503 0.35 -19.01 9.70
N ASP A 504 -0.10 -20.13 9.13
CA ASP A 504 0.38 -21.47 9.46
C ASP A 504 1.36 -22.02 8.41
N TRP A 505 1.64 -21.22 7.36
CA TRP A 505 2.51 -21.63 6.26
C TRP A 505 3.98 -21.56 6.67
N PRO A 506 4.82 -22.54 6.29
CA PRO A 506 6.25 -22.48 6.59
C PRO A 506 6.89 -21.22 6.00
N SER A 507 7.58 -20.44 6.84
CA SER A 507 8.14 -19.13 6.46
C SER A 507 9.14 -19.22 5.29
N ASN A 508 9.89 -20.31 5.19
CA ASN A 508 10.80 -20.59 4.08
C ASN A 508 10.10 -21.04 2.77
N LYS A 509 8.78 -21.27 2.80
CA LYS A 509 7.95 -21.71 1.67
C LYS A 509 6.89 -20.71 1.25
N VAL A 510 6.91 -19.48 1.77
CA VAL A 510 5.92 -18.44 1.41
C VAL A 510 5.90 -18.17 -0.11
N HIS A 511 7.01 -18.38 -0.82
CA HIS A 511 7.07 -18.28 -2.28
C HIS A 511 6.13 -19.25 -3.03
N GLU A 512 5.71 -20.35 -2.41
CA GLU A 512 4.72 -21.28 -2.96
C GLU A 512 3.30 -20.68 -2.99
N LEU A 513 3.06 -19.59 -2.25
CA LEU A 513 1.79 -18.86 -2.23
C LEU A 513 1.68 -17.76 -3.31
N LEU A 514 2.73 -17.55 -4.12
CA LEU A 514 2.69 -16.58 -5.21
C LEU A 514 1.55 -16.90 -6.20
N PRO A 515 0.96 -15.89 -6.87
CA PRO A 515 -0.26 -16.08 -7.66
C PRO A 515 -0.20 -17.23 -8.67
N TRP A 516 0.91 -17.37 -9.39
CA TRP A 516 1.11 -18.39 -10.42
C TRP A 516 1.52 -19.78 -9.90
N LYS A 517 1.71 -19.94 -8.58
CA LYS A 517 2.05 -21.23 -7.96
C LYS A 517 0.82 -22.00 -7.49
N LEU A 518 -0.32 -21.32 -7.34
CA LEU A 518 -1.55 -21.90 -6.82
C LEU A 518 -2.51 -22.25 -7.95
N ASN A 519 -3.04 -23.47 -7.93
CA ASN A 519 -4.13 -23.87 -8.81
C ASN A 519 -5.45 -23.81 -8.05
N LEU A 520 -6.23 -22.76 -8.31
CA LEU A 520 -7.49 -22.48 -7.59
C LEU A 520 -8.74 -22.99 -8.33
N THR A 521 -8.60 -23.80 -9.39
CA THR A 521 -9.75 -24.30 -10.18
C THR A 521 -10.71 -25.23 -9.42
N ASN A 522 -10.35 -25.65 -8.20
CA ASN A 522 -11.12 -26.58 -7.37
C ASN A 522 -11.52 -26.00 -5.99
N ILE A 523 -11.45 -24.68 -5.77
CA ILE A 523 -11.73 -24.04 -4.47
C ILE A 523 -12.97 -23.17 -4.52
#